data_AF-A0A843UK45-F1
#
_entry.id   AF-A0A843UK45-F1
#
_cell.length_a   1.000
_cell.length_b   1.000
_cell.length_c   1.000
_cell.angle_alpha   90.00
_cell.angle_beta   90.00
_cell.angle_gamma   90.00
#
_symmetry.space_group_name_H-M   'P 1'
#
loop_
_entity.id
_entity.type
_entity.pdbx_description
1 polymer ?
#
loop_
_entity_poly.entity_id
_entity_poly.type
_entity_poly.pdbx_seq_one_letter_code
_entity_poly.pdbx_strand_id
1 'polypeptide(L)'
;VPDGHKSMEAEAIGKRGQAFLEDLSMERVYEYMYHLIVEYSKLQDFKPTLPPSAQAVCQESVLCFADPKQRQSLQKSAVFPSPSPPCTLLSSGFA
;
A
#
# COMPACT_ATOMS: atom_id res chain seq x y z
N VAL A 1 32.35 25.68 16.63
CA VAL A 1 31.85 24.47 17.33
C VAL A 1 32.10 23.28 16.41
N PRO A 2 32.75 22.18 16.85
CA PRO A 2 33.02 21.04 15.98
C PRO A 2 31.78 20.12 15.94
N ASP A 3 30.77 20.51 15.16
CA ASP A 3 29.50 19.78 14.98
C ASP A 3 29.54 18.77 13.80
N GLY A 4 30.71 18.52 13.21
CA GLY A 4 30.85 17.69 12.01
C GLY A 4 30.50 16.21 12.21
N HIS A 5 30.75 15.65 13.40
CA HIS A 5 30.53 14.21 13.64
C HIS A 5 29.04 13.83 13.71
N LYS A 6 28.22 14.66 14.38
CA LYS A 6 26.77 14.47 14.47
C LYS A 6 26.09 14.67 13.10
N SER A 7 26.61 15.59 12.29
CA SER A 7 26.09 15.83 10.94
C SER A 7 26.28 14.62 10.02
N MET A 8 27.43 13.94 10.09
CA MET A 8 27.70 12.75 9.26
C MET A 8 26.84 11.55 9.66
N GLU A 9 26.59 11.36 10.95
CA GLU A 9 25.73 10.27 11.43
C GLU A 9 24.27 10.47 11.02
N ALA A 10 23.76 11.71 11.15
CA ALA A 10 22.43 12.07 10.67
C ALA A 10 22.29 11.88 9.16
N GLU A 11 23.30 12.28 8.37
CA GLU A 11 23.32 12.06 6.92
C GLU A 11 23.33 10.57 6.56
N ALA A 12 24.11 9.75 7.26
CA ALA A 12 24.15 8.30 7.05
C ALA A 12 22.79 7.63 7.35
N ILE A 13 22.10 8.08 8.41
CA ILE A 13 20.74 7.62 8.72
C ILE A 13 19.78 8.03 7.60
N GLY A 14 19.85 9.29 7.15
CA GLY A 14 19.02 9.79 6.05
C GLY A 14 19.21 9.00 4.75
N LYS A 15 20.46 8.74 4.36
CA LYS A 15 20.79 7.94 3.16
C LYS A 15 20.25 6.51 3.26
N ARG A 16 20.37 5.86 4.41
CA ARG A 16 19.79 4.52 4.62
C ARG A 16 18.27 4.54 4.57
N GLY A 17 17.64 5.55 5.16
CA GLY A 17 16.19 5.74 5.09
C GLY A 17 15.70 5.92 3.66
N GLN A 18 16.39 6.75 2.87
CA GLN A 18 16.08 6.96 1.47
C GLN A 18 16.22 5.66 0.65
N ALA A 19 17.34 4.93 0.81
CA ALA A 19 17.54 3.66 0.12
C ALA A 19 16.45 2.63 0.44
N PHE A 20 15.96 2.60 1.69
CA PHE A 20 14.85 1.74 2.07
C PHE A 20 13.52 2.17 1.42
N LEU A 21 13.25 3.48 1.33
CA LEU A 21 12.06 3.99 0.65
C LEU A 21 12.07 3.70 -0.86
N GLU A 22 13.25 3.67 -1.49
CA GLU A 22 13.40 3.28 -2.90
C GLU A 22 13.04 1.80 -3.12
N ASP A 23 13.22 0.93 -2.12
CA ASP A 23 12.81 -0.48 -2.14
C ASP A 23 11.31 -0.70 -1.80
N LEU A 24 10.61 0.34 -1.33
CA LEU A 24 9.17 0.35 -1.07
C LEU A 24 8.39 0.90 -2.28
N SER A 25 8.37 0.12 -3.35
CA SER A 25 7.56 0.44 -4.53
C SER A 25 6.06 0.36 -4.22
N MET A 26 5.24 1.12 -4.98
CA MET A 26 3.78 1.02 -4.89
C MET A 26 3.28 -0.39 -5.21
N GLU A 27 3.97 -1.12 -6.10
CA GLU A 27 3.68 -2.52 -6.40
C GLU A 27 3.79 -3.38 -5.13
N ARG A 28 4.87 -3.22 -4.35
CA ARG A 28 5.07 -3.95 -3.09
C ARG A 28 4.02 -3.61 -2.04
N VAL A 29 3.58 -2.35 -1.98
CA VAL A 29 2.47 -1.94 -1.11
C VAL A 29 1.17 -2.64 -1.52
N TYR A 30 0.84 -2.68 -2.80
CA TYR A 30 -0.35 -3.37 -3.30
C TYR A 30 -0.30 -4.88 -3.06
N GLU A 31 0.85 -5.51 -3.29
CA GLU A 31 1.06 -6.93 -2.99
C GLU A 31 0.87 -7.23 -1.51
N TYR A 32 1.43 -6.40 -0.62
CA TYR A 32 1.27 -6.55 0.82
C TYR A 32 -0.19 -6.40 1.26
N MET A 33 -0.90 -5.39 0.76
CA MET A 33 -2.33 -5.19 1.07
C MET A 33 -3.17 -6.39 0.64
N TYR A 34 -2.91 -6.91 -0.56
CA TYR A 34 -3.59 -8.11 -1.07
C TYR A 34 -3.31 -9.32 -0.19
N HIS A 35 -2.03 -9.57 0.14
CA HIS A 35 -1.62 -10.65 1.02
C HIS A 35 -2.31 -10.58 2.38
N LEU A 36 -2.32 -9.41 3.01
CA LEU A 36 -2.97 -9.18 4.30
C LEU A 36 -4.46 -9.55 4.27
N ILE A 37 -5.19 -9.08 3.24
CA ILE A 37 -6.62 -9.37 3.09
C ILE A 37 -6.85 -10.87 2.87
N VAL A 38 -6.02 -11.51 2.04
CA VAL A 38 -6.10 -12.96 1.77
C VAL A 38 -5.87 -13.78 3.03
N GLU A 39 -4.78 -13.54 3.77
CA GLU A 39 -4.48 -14.29 4.99
C GLU A 39 -5.51 -14.04 6.08
N TYR A 40 -5.95 -12.78 6.26
CA TYR A 40 -7.02 -12.46 7.19
C TYR A 40 -8.35 -13.15 6.82
N SER A 41 -8.65 -13.29 5.54
CA SER A 41 -9.87 -13.97 5.10
C SER A 41 -9.95 -15.43 5.54
N LYS A 42 -8.80 -16.09 5.72
CA LYS A 42 -8.74 -17.49 6.20
C LYS A 42 -9.14 -17.65 7.66
N LEU A 43 -9.10 -16.57 8.44
CA LEU A 43 -9.51 -16.58 9.85
C LEU A 43 -11.03 -16.49 10.03
N GLN A 44 -11.80 -16.22 8.96
CA GLN A 44 -13.24 -16.11 9.04
C GLN A 44 -13.87 -17.49 9.24
N ASP A 45 -14.67 -17.63 10.29
CA ASP A 45 -15.42 -18.83 10.64
C ASP A 45 -16.86 -18.81 10.11
N PHE A 46 -17.19 -17.81 9.29
CA PHE A 46 -18.49 -17.64 8.65
C PHE A 46 -18.33 -17.38 7.15
N LYS A 47 -19.41 -17.60 6.40
CA LYS A 47 -19.50 -17.22 4.99
C LYS A 47 -19.97 -15.78 4.87
N PRO A 48 -19.17 -14.85 4.29
CA PRO A 48 -19.61 -13.48 4.09
C PRO A 48 -20.86 -13.39 3.22
N THR A 49 -21.82 -12.58 3.66
CA THR A 49 -23.05 -12.27 2.92
C THR A 49 -23.18 -10.77 2.74
N LEU A 50 -23.58 -10.32 1.55
CA LEU A 50 -23.79 -8.91 1.27
C LEU A 50 -24.97 -8.37 2.10
N PRO A 51 -24.77 -7.36 2.98
CA PRO A 51 -25.88 -6.77 3.70
C PRO A 51 -26.75 -5.90 2.77
N PRO A 52 -28.06 -5.76 3.03
CA PRO A 52 -28.96 -4.93 2.20
C PRO A 52 -28.55 -3.45 2.11
N SER A 53 -27.81 -2.96 3.10
CA SER A 53 -27.29 -1.58 3.15
C SER A 53 -25.97 -1.39 2.41
N ALA A 54 -25.37 -2.45 1.85
CA ALA A 54 -24.11 -2.36 1.13
C ALA A 54 -24.26 -1.49 -0.11
N GLN A 55 -23.33 -0.57 -0.29
CA GLN A 55 -23.21 0.24 -1.51
C GLN A 55 -22.02 -0.24 -2.32
N ALA A 56 -22.21 -0.39 -3.62
CA ALA A 56 -21.11 -0.73 -4.52
C ALA A 56 -20.12 0.43 -4.59
N VAL A 57 -18.83 0.13 -4.42
CA VAL A 57 -17.75 1.09 -4.64
C VAL A 57 -17.20 0.87 -6.04
N CYS A 58 -17.18 1.92 -6.86
CA CYS A 58 -16.54 1.97 -8.18
C CYS A 58 -15.65 3.22 -8.29
N GLN A 59 -14.88 3.34 -9.37
CA GLN A 59 -14.00 4.50 -9.54
C GLN A 59 -14.80 5.82 -9.51
N GLU A 60 -15.97 5.83 -10.15
CA GLU A 60 -16.87 6.97 -10.19
C GLU A 60 -17.43 7.30 -8.80
N SER A 61 -17.74 6.29 -7.98
CA SER A 61 -18.25 6.52 -6.63
C SER A 61 -17.20 7.19 -5.77
N VAL A 62 -15.93 6.79 -5.86
CA VAL A 62 -14.83 7.44 -5.13
C VAL A 62 -14.64 8.89 -5.58
N LEU A 63 -14.71 9.15 -6.90
CA LEU A 63 -14.61 10.52 -7.44
C LEU A 63 -15.82 11.39 -7.09
N CYS A 64 -16.98 10.80 -6.80
CA CYS A 64 -18.21 11.50 -6.42
C CYS A 64 -18.08 12.16 -5.05
N PHE A 65 -17.37 11.53 -4.12
CA PHE A 65 -17.17 12.04 -2.75
C PHE A 65 -15.93 12.95 -2.60
N ALA A 66 -15.10 13.04 -3.65
CA ALA A 66 -13.87 13.83 -3.63
C ALA A 66 -14.14 15.31 -3.88
N ASP A 67 -13.51 16.19 -3.11
CA ASP A 67 -13.47 17.62 -3.41
C ASP A 67 -12.74 17.89 -4.74
N PRO A 68 -12.86 19.10 -5.33
CA PRO A 68 -12.26 19.38 -6.65
C PRO A 68 -10.75 19.09 -6.75
N LYS A 69 -9.98 19.33 -5.68
CA LYS A 69 -8.53 19.08 -5.66
C LYS A 69 -8.24 17.59 -5.51
N GLN A 70 -8.95 16.91 -4.61
CA GLN A 70 -8.87 15.47 -4.44
C GLN A 70 -9.22 14.73 -5.73
N ARG A 71 -10.30 15.15 -6.39
CA ARG A 71 -10.76 14.57 -7.66
C ARG A 71 -9.67 14.64 -8.73
N GLN A 72 -9.01 15.79 -8.88
CA GLN A 72 -7.91 15.94 -9.84
C GLN A 72 -6.74 15.00 -9.51
N SER A 73 -6.37 14.87 -8.23
CA SER A 73 -5.31 13.96 -7.80
C SER A 73 -5.68 12.50 -8.02
N LEU A 74 -6.89 12.09 -7.65
CA LEU A 74 -7.39 10.72 -7.81
C LEU A 74 -7.48 10.28 -9.27
N GLN A 75 -7.89 11.20 -10.16
CA GLN A 75 -7.89 10.94 -11.59
C GLN A 75 -6.47 10.73 -12.14
N LYS A 76 -5.49 11.48 -11.64
CA LYS A 76 -4.08 11.34 -12.02
C LYS A 76 -3.42 10.09 -11.46
N SER A 77 -3.93 9.56 -10.34
CA SER A 77 -3.41 8.34 -9.72
C SER A 77 -4.08 7.06 -10.23
N ALA A 78 -4.90 7.15 -11.28
CA ALA A 78 -5.50 5.98 -11.89
C ALA A 78 -4.41 5.04 -12.44
N VAL A 79 -4.46 3.78 -12.01
CA VAL A 79 -3.55 2.71 -12.42
C VAL A 79 -4.36 1.55 -13.01
N PHE A 80 -3.77 0.85 -13.97
CA PHE A 80 -4.35 -0.33 -14.56
C PHE A 80 -3.90 -1.59 -13.82
N PRO A 81 -4.70 -2.66 -13.81
CA PRO A 81 -4.29 -3.94 -13.24
C PRO A 81 -2.97 -4.43 -13.85
N SER A 82 -2.10 -5.03 -13.03
CA SER A 82 -0.88 -5.64 -13.54
C SER A 82 -1.22 -6.81 -14.49
N PRO A 83 -0.52 -6.94 -15.63
CA PRO A 83 -0.65 -8.11 -16.50
C PRO A 83 0.01 -9.36 -15.90
N SER A 84 0.87 -9.23 -14.91
CA SER A 84 1.48 -10.36 -14.19
C SER A 84 0.62 -10.78 -12.98
N PRO A 85 0.57 -12.08 -12.64
CA PRO A 85 -0.04 -12.52 -11.40
C PRO A 85 0.76 -12.01 -10.19
N PRO A 86 0.12 -11.80 -9.02
CA PRO A 86 0.81 -11.33 -7.83
C PRO A 86 1.94 -12.30 -7.43
N CYS A 87 3.06 -11.76 -6.96
CA CYS A 87 4.17 -12.58 -6.49
C CYS A 87 3.74 -13.42 -5.27
N THR A 88 4.24 -14.65 -5.17
CA THR A 88 4.06 -15.44 -3.95
C THR A 88 5.04 -14.91 -2.92
N LEU A 89 4.57 -14.14 -1.93
CA LEU A 89 5.38 -13.82 -0.76
C LEU A 89 5.67 -15.14 -0.03
N LEU A 90 6.93 -15.57 -0.11
CA LEU A 90 7.41 -16.71 0.65
C LEU A 90 7.18 -16.38 2.12
N SER A 91 6.27 -17.11 2.77
CA SER A 91 6.15 -17.11 4.22
C SER A 91 7.52 -17.49 4.76
N SER A 92 8.24 -16.54 5.35
CA SER A 92 9.43 -16.84 6.12
C SER A 92 8.97 -17.69 7.30
N GLY A 93 9.15 -19.00 7.16
CA GLY A 93 9.02 -19.95 8.25
C GLY A 93 10.04 -19.57 9.32
N PHE A 94 9.61 -18.77 10.29
CA PHE A 94 10.21 -18.79 11.61
C PHE A 94 9.78 -20.12 12.25
N ALA A 95 10.56 -21.15 11.96
CA ALA A 95 10.70 -22.35 12.77
C ALA A 95 12.04 -22.27 13.51
#